data_AF-A0A671R5B1-F1
#
_entry.id   AF-A0A671R5B1-F1
#
_cell.length_a   1.000
_cell.length_b   1.000
_cell.length_c   1.000
_cell.angle_alpha   90.00
_cell.angle_beta   90.00
_cell.angle_gamma   90.00
#
_symmetry.space_group_name_H-M   'P 1'
#
loop_
_entity.id
_entity.type
_entity.pdbx_description
1 polymer ?
#
loop_
_entity_poly.entity_id
_entity_poly.type
_entity_poly.pdbx_seq_one_letter_code
_entity_poly.pdbx_strand_id
1 'polypeptide(L)'
;MGEQPIYSTRAHIFQIDPNTKKNWMPTSKHAVTVSYFYDSTRNVYRIISLDGSKAIINSTITPNMTFTKTSHKFGQWADSRANTVYGLGFSSEHHLAKFADKFSEYKEAARMAKEKSLEKMELASSPSQESPADIHSPLTPPVTADFCRINGTGDDVTLSDVSPNSMLQSDLSPTTPTLAHRHVLNTCQVCSY
;
A
#
# COMPACT_ATOMS: atom_id res chain seq x y z
N MET A 1 6.98 10.22 27.81
CA MET A 1 5.52 10.37 27.75
C MET A 1 5.08 9.90 26.37
N GLY A 2 4.09 9.01 26.30
CA GLY A 2 3.56 8.53 25.02
C GLY A 2 2.81 9.63 24.27
N GLU A 3 2.73 9.51 22.95
CA GLU A 3 1.91 10.35 22.08
C GLU A 3 0.46 10.34 22.58
N GLN A 4 -0.15 11.52 22.78
CA GLN A 4 -1.55 11.62 23.21
C GLN A 4 -2.50 11.67 22.00
N PRO A 5 -3.67 11.02 22.08
CA PRO A 5 -4.65 11.10 21.01
C PRO A 5 -5.24 12.52 20.91
N ILE A 6 -5.46 12.99 19.68
CA ILE A 6 -6.08 14.29 19.41
C ILE A 6 -7.62 14.18 19.43
N TYR A 7 -8.13 13.01 19.03
CA TYR A 7 -9.55 12.68 19.10
C TYR A 7 -9.71 11.18 19.36
N SER A 8 -10.70 10.81 20.15
CA SER A 8 -11.01 9.42 20.50
C SER A 8 -12.51 9.17 20.48
N THR A 9 -12.91 7.98 20.05
CA THR A 9 -14.31 7.51 20.10
C THR A 9 -14.36 5.99 20.32
N ARG A 10 -15.55 5.43 20.50
CA ARG A 10 -15.76 3.98 20.69
C ARG A 10 -16.53 3.38 19.51
N ALA A 11 -16.03 2.28 18.95
CA ALA A 11 -16.66 1.56 17.85
C ALA A 11 -16.30 0.07 17.85
N HIS A 12 -17.15 -0.77 17.26
CA HIS A 12 -16.79 -2.13 16.87
C HIS A 12 -15.98 -2.09 15.58
N ILE A 13 -14.92 -2.87 15.50
CA ILE A 13 -14.00 -2.85 14.36
C ILE A 13 -14.24 -4.08 13.50
N PHE A 14 -14.29 -3.85 12.19
CA PHE A 14 -14.42 -4.86 11.16
C PHE A 14 -13.33 -4.67 10.11
N GLN A 15 -12.97 -5.75 9.44
CA GLN A 15 -12.10 -5.72 8.27
C GLN A 15 -12.69 -6.58 7.16
N ILE A 16 -12.44 -6.21 5.91
CA ILE A 16 -12.76 -7.11 4.80
C ILE A 16 -11.79 -8.30 4.85
N ASP A 17 -12.34 -9.50 4.76
CA ASP A 17 -11.56 -10.74 4.66
C ASP A 17 -10.57 -10.66 3.47
N PRO A 18 -9.27 -10.83 3.71
CA PRO A 18 -8.26 -10.72 2.65
C PRO A 18 -8.41 -11.78 1.56
N ASN A 19 -9.05 -12.92 1.84
CA ASN A 19 -9.24 -14.01 0.88
C ASN A 19 -10.44 -13.74 -0.04
N THR A 20 -11.59 -13.41 0.55
CA THR A 20 -12.83 -13.24 -0.21
C THR A 20 -13.02 -11.82 -0.76
N LYS A 21 -12.33 -10.82 -0.19
CA LYS A 21 -12.40 -9.38 -0.54
C LYS A 21 -13.81 -8.77 -0.53
N LYS A 22 -14.80 -9.48 0.03
CA LYS A 22 -16.22 -9.10 0.03
C LYS A 22 -16.87 -9.18 1.41
N ASN A 23 -16.40 -10.10 2.27
CA ASN A 23 -17.04 -10.36 3.54
C ASN A 23 -16.43 -9.52 4.67
N TRP A 24 -17.27 -8.93 5.51
CA TRP A 24 -16.85 -8.26 6.74
C TRP A 24 -16.58 -9.26 7.84
N MET A 25 -15.38 -9.19 8.42
CA MET A 25 -14.94 -10.00 9.56
C MET A 25 -14.81 -9.11 10.81
N PRO A 26 -15.43 -9.48 11.94
CA PRO A 26 -15.24 -8.74 13.19
C PRO A 26 -13.79 -8.86 13.64
N THR A 27 -13.14 -7.72 13.90
CA THR A 27 -11.79 -7.65 14.45
C THR A 27 -11.82 -7.52 15.97
N SER A 28 -12.86 -6.90 16.54
CA SER A 28 -13.06 -6.75 17.98
C SER A 28 -14.37 -7.38 18.45
N LYS A 29 -14.36 -8.06 19.62
CA LYS A 29 -15.57 -8.65 20.22
C LYS A 29 -16.52 -7.62 20.82
N HIS A 30 -15.96 -6.53 21.33
CA HIS A 30 -16.69 -5.41 21.90
C HIS A 30 -16.31 -4.12 21.18
N ALA A 31 -17.05 -3.05 21.43
CA ALA A 31 -16.63 -1.72 21.02
C ALA A 31 -15.31 -1.40 21.73
N VAL A 32 -14.31 -0.93 21.00
CA VAL A 32 -12.99 -0.52 21.53
C VAL A 32 -12.73 0.95 21.21
N THR A 33 -11.68 1.51 21.81
CA THR A 33 -11.29 2.90 21.56
C THR A 33 -10.57 3.01 20.22
N VAL A 34 -11.06 3.92 19.37
CA VAL A 34 -10.45 4.29 18.08
C VAL A 34 -10.05 5.75 18.18
N SER A 35 -8.79 6.03 17.91
CA SER A 35 -8.21 7.36 18.14
C SER A 35 -7.41 7.85 16.96
N TYR A 36 -7.43 9.16 16.76
CA TYR A 36 -6.52 9.87 15.86
C TYR A 36 -5.31 10.36 16.65
N PHE A 37 -4.15 10.19 16.04
CA PHE A 37 -2.83 10.52 16.57
C PHE A 37 -2.08 11.35 15.53
N TYR A 38 -1.21 12.24 15.99
CA TYR A 38 -0.28 12.99 15.13
C TYR A 38 1.15 12.67 15.54
N ASP A 39 1.80 11.87 14.70
CA ASP A 39 3.16 11.43 14.91
C ASP A 39 4.10 12.53 14.42
N SER A 40 4.56 13.36 15.36
CA SER A 40 5.44 14.49 15.06
C SER A 40 6.80 14.08 14.50
N THR A 41 7.27 12.86 14.80
CA THR A 41 8.55 12.35 14.30
C THR A 41 8.51 12.06 12.82
N ARG A 42 7.37 11.53 12.35
CA ARG A 42 7.14 11.23 10.93
C ARG A 42 6.31 12.29 10.22
N ASN A 43 5.81 13.28 10.96
CA ASN A 43 4.92 14.33 10.48
C ASN A 43 3.67 13.76 9.76
N VAL A 44 3.02 12.77 10.38
CA VAL A 44 1.85 12.08 9.81
C VAL A 44 0.71 11.94 10.81
N TYR A 45 -0.53 11.90 10.30
CA TYR A 45 -1.71 11.57 11.09
C TYR A 45 -2.02 10.08 10.97
N ARG A 46 -2.44 9.46 12.08
CA ARG A 46 -2.73 8.02 12.15
C ARG A 46 -4.02 7.74 12.89
N ILE A 47 -4.75 6.73 12.42
CA ILE A 47 -5.86 6.12 13.16
C ILE A 47 -5.30 4.88 13.85
N ILE A 48 -5.42 4.82 15.17
CA ILE A 48 -4.92 3.71 15.99
C ILE A 48 -6.05 3.18 16.86
N SER A 49 -6.14 1.86 16.93
CA SER A 49 -6.98 1.16 17.90
C SER A 49 -6.28 -0.09 18.39
N LEU A 50 -6.43 -0.35 19.70
CA LEU A 50 -5.85 -1.48 20.40
C LEU A 50 -6.97 -2.37 20.94
N ASP A 51 -6.77 -3.68 20.87
CA ASP A 51 -7.52 -4.68 21.64
C ASP A 51 -6.56 -5.37 22.61
N GLY A 52 -6.69 -5.03 23.89
CA GLY A 52 -5.64 -5.27 24.88
C GLY A 52 -4.32 -4.59 24.49
N SER A 53 -3.25 -5.35 24.36
CA SER A 53 -1.93 -4.87 23.92
C SER A 53 -1.71 -4.95 22.41
N LYS A 54 -2.65 -5.55 21.65
CA LYS A 54 -2.51 -5.77 20.21
C LYS A 54 -3.08 -4.60 19.43
N ALA A 55 -2.29 -4.01 18.55
CA ALA A 55 -2.79 -3.06 17.57
C ALA A 55 -3.66 -3.78 16.53
N ILE A 56 -4.92 -3.36 16.43
CA ILE A 56 -5.89 -3.90 15.47
C ILE A 56 -6.26 -2.89 14.37
N ILE A 57 -5.98 -1.60 14.61
CA ILE A 57 -5.89 -0.58 13.56
C ILE A 57 -4.58 0.17 13.74
N ASN A 58 -3.85 0.33 12.64
CA ASN A 58 -2.69 1.21 12.56
C ASN A 58 -2.63 1.78 11.13
N SER A 59 -3.51 2.72 10.85
CA SER A 59 -3.69 3.30 9.51
C SER A 59 -3.07 4.68 9.45
N THR A 60 -2.20 4.94 8.48
CA THR A 60 -1.66 6.30 8.25
C THR A 60 -2.57 7.02 7.28
N ILE A 61 -3.09 8.19 7.66
CA ILE A 61 -4.02 8.96 6.83
C ILE A 61 -3.24 9.57 5.66
N THR A 62 -3.67 9.28 4.44
CA THR A 62 -3.12 9.88 3.22
C THR A 62 -4.17 10.77 2.54
N PRO A 63 -3.76 11.80 1.77
CA PRO A 63 -4.70 12.74 1.14
C PRO A 63 -5.71 12.10 0.16
N ASN A 64 -5.38 10.93 -0.39
CA ASN A 64 -6.23 10.16 -1.30
C ASN A 64 -7.18 9.18 -0.59
N MET A 65 -7.10 9.04 0.74
CA MET A 65 -8.05 8.21 1.47
C MET A 65 -9.43 8.88 1.53
N THR A 66 -10.47 8.05 1.61
CA THR A 66 -11.86 8.50 1.78
C THR A 66 -12.54 7.63 2.81
N PHE A 67 -13.25 8.27 3.75
CA PHE A 67 -14.15 7.60 4.67
C PHE A 67 -15.57 7.65 4.13
N THR A 68 -16.13 6.49 3.84
CA THR A 68 -17.46 6.34 3.24
C THR A 68 -18.44 5.83 4.29
N LYS A 69 -19.51 6.57 4.54
CA LYS A 69 -20.64 6.11 5.35
C LYS A 69 -21.50 5.16 4.51
N THR A 70 -21.71 3.93 4.97
CA THR A 70 -22.49 2.92 4.23
C THR A 70 -23.78 2.52 4.95
N SER A 71 -23.98 2.99 6.20
CA SER A 71 -25.28 2.98 6.89
C SER A 71 -25.34 4.10 7.93
N HIS A 72 -26.44 4.19 8.68
CA HIS A 72 -26.63 5.20 9.74
C HIS A 72 -25.58 5.13 10.85
N LYS A 73 -24.98 3.95 11.09
CA LYS A 73 -24.01 3.74 12.17
C LYS A 73 -22.75 3.03 11.73
N PHE A 74 -22.54 2.90 10.42
CA PHE A 74 -21.37 2.21 9.88
C PHE A 74 -20.69 3.04 8.80
N GLY A 75 -19.36 3.11 8.87
CA GLY A 75 -18.54 3.68 7.82
C GLY A 75 -17.21 2.95 7.70
N GLN A 76 -16.53 3.18 6.58
CA GLN A 76 -15.33 2.42 6.19
C GLN A 76 -14.32 3.29 5.43
N TRP A 77 -13.07 2.85 5.41
CA TRP A 77 -12.04 3.37 4.50
C TRP A 77 -11.11 2.25 4.05
N ALA A 78 -10.55 2.41 2.86
CA ALA A 78 -9.50 1.52 2.36
C ALA A 78 -8.12 2.07 2.75
N ASP A 79 -7.25 1.19 3.24
CA ASP A 79 -5.84 1.47 3.46
C ASP A 79 -5.00 0.61 2.51
N SER A 80 -4.56 1.23 1.40
CA SER A 80 -3.75 0.55 0.39
C SER A 80 -2.40 0.08 0.94
N ARG A 81 -1.83 0.78 1.93
CA ARG A 81 -0.54 0.40 2.52
C ARG A 81 -0.68 -0.86 3.37
N ALA A 82 -1.77 -0.96 4.12
CA ALA A 82 -2.08 -2.14 4.92
C ALA A 82 -2.79 -3.25 4.10
N ASN A 83 -3.12 -2.99 2.82
CA ASN A 83 -3.87 -3.88 1.94
C ASN A 83 -5.17 -4.41 2.58
N THR A 84 -5.88 -3.53 3.27
CA THR A 84 -7.11 -3.87 4.00
C THR A 84 -8.14 -2.75 3.89
N VAL A 85 -9.40 -3.08 4.18
CA VAL A 85 -10.48 -2.11 4.31
C VAL A 85 -11.00 -2.21 5.74
N TYR A 86 -10.91 -1.11 6.48
CA TYR A 86 -11.41 -1.03 7.84
C TYR A 86 -12.85 -0.54 7.84
N GLY A 87 -13.67 -1.12 8.70
CA GLY A 87 -15.05 -0.75 8.95
C GLY A 87 -15.27 -0.49 10.43
N LEU A 88 -16.05 0.54 10.75
CA LEU A 88 -16.37 0.94 12.11
C LEU A 88 -17.89 0.98 12.32
N GLY A 89 -18.36 0.18 13.28
CA GLY A 89 -19.74 0.19 13.76
C GLY A 89 -19.88 1.01 15.04
N PHE A 90 -20.54 2.16 14.96
CA PHE A 90 -20.72 3.10 16.07
C PHE A 90 -22.02 2.85 16.85
N SER A 91 -22.07 3.36 18.08
CA SER A 91 -23.28 3.27 18.92
C SER A 91 -24.42 4.18 18.45
N SER A 92 -24.09 5.32 17.84
CA SER A 92 -25.04 6.32 17.33
C SER A 92 -24.57 6.93 16.01
N GLU A 93 -25.51 7.50 15.27
CA GLU A 93 -25.22 8.25 14.04
C GLU A 93 -24.34 9.47 14.32
N HIS A 94 -24.53 10.14 15.47
CA HIS A 94 -23.72 11.28 15.88
C HIS A 94 -22.23 10.94 15.94
N HIS A 95 -21.87 9.79 16.52
CA HIS A 95 -20.48 9.35 16.57
C HIS A 95 -19.91 9.04 15.19
N LEU A 96 -20.70 8.43 14.30
CA LEU A 96 -20.30 8.20 12.90
C LEU A 96 -20.04 9.51 12.17
N ALA A 97 -20.97 10.46 12.25
CA ALA A 97 -20.85 11.76 11.60
C ALA A 97 -19.61 12.51 12.11
N LYS A 98 -19.42 12.59 13.43
CA LYS A 98 -18.26 13.25 14.02
C LYS A 98 -16.94 12.61 13.60
N PHE A 99 -16.88 11.28 13.51
CA PHE A 99 -15.70 10.58 13.03
C PHE A 99 -15.40 10.90 11.56
N ALA A 100 -16.42 10.99 10.70
CA ALA A 100 -16.26 11.35 9.29
C ALA A 100 -15.76 12.80 9.11
N ASP A 101 -16.25 13.73 9.92
CA ASP A 101 -15.78 15.13 9.92
C ASP A 101 -14.31 15.20 10.29
N LYS A 102 -13.92 14.49 11.37
CA LYS A 102 -12.52 14.39 11.80
C LYS A 102 -11.63 13.72 10.77
N PHE A 103 -12.14 12.71 10.06
CA PHE A 103 -11.40 12.07 8.97
C PHE A 103 -11.07 13.10 7.88
N SER A 104 -12.03 13.94 7.50
CA SER A 104 -11.84 14.98 6.48
C SER A 104 -10.85 16.06 6.93
N GLU A 105 -10.98 16.53 8.19
CA GLU A 105 -10.06 17.49 8.82
C GLU A 105 -8.62 16.98 8.82
N TYR A 106 -8.39 15.74 9.28
CA TYR A 106 -7.05 15.20 9.38
C TYR A 106 -6.47 14.74 8.03
N LYS A 107 -7.33 14.42 7.05
CA LYS A 107 -6.90 14.21 5.67
C LYS A 107 -6.31 15.49 5.08
N GLU A 108 -6.96 16.62 5.31
CA GLU A 108 -6.47 17.93 4.85
C GLU A 108 -5.19 18.32 5.59
N ALA A 109 -5.15 18.13 6.91
CA ALA A 109 -3.94 18.36 7.70
C ALA A 109 -2.76 17.47 7.25
N ALA A 110 -3.02 16.22 6.84
CA ALA A 110 -2.00 15.32 6.30
C ALA A 110 -1.46 15.80 4.93
N ARG A 111 -2.30 16.43 4.09
CA ARG A 111 -1.85 17.07 2.84
C ARG A 111 -0.87 18.20 3.13
N MET A 112 -1.25 19.10 4.04
CA MET A 112 -0.42 20.25 4.45
C MET A 112 0.90 19.82 5.09
N ALA A 113 0.87 18.78 5.93
CA ALA A 113 2.08 18.22 6.54
C ALA A 113 3.07 17.71 5.49
N LYS A 114 2.57 17.05 4.43
CA LYS A 114 3.40 16.53 3.34
C LYS A 114 4.00 17.67 2.50
N GLU A 115 3.22 18.68 2.13
CA GLU A 115 3.69 19.84 1.35
C GLU A 115 4.80 20.60 2.09
N LYS A 116 4.58 20.93 3.36
CA LYS A 116 5.57 21.60 4.21
C LYS A 116 6.90 20.83 4.31
N SER A 117 6.83 19.50 4.28
CA SER A 117 8.04 18.66 4.33
C SER A 117 8.83 18.65 3.02
N LEU A 118 8.17 18.85 1.88
CA LEU A 118 8.79 18.92 0.56
C LEU A 118 9.46 20.28 0.33
N GLU A 119 8.80 21.38 0.68
CA GLU A 119 9.37 22.74 0.57
C GLU A 119 10.64 22.90 1.42
N LYS A 120 10.68 22.28 2.61
CA LYS A 120 11.88 22.26 3.46
C LYS A 120 13.07 21.54 2.80
N MET A 121 12.81 20.59 1.90
CA MET A 121 13.85 19.87 1.18
C MET A 121 14.35 20.67 -0.03
N GLU A 122 13.48 21.35 -0.77
CA GLU A 122 13.88 22.16 -1.93
C GLU A 122 14.72 23.40 -1.55
N LEU A 123 14.38 24.08 -0.44
CA LEU A 123 15.15 25.23 0.04
C LEU A 123 16.52 24.87 0.62
N ALA A 124 16.76 23.60 0.97
CA ALA A 124 18.07 23.12 1.41
C ALA A 124 19.00 22.74 0.23
N SER A 125 18.51 22.81 -1.01
CA SER A 125 19.23 22.42 -2.23
C SER A 125 19.61 23.60 -3.14
N SER A 126 19.79 24.81 -2.60
CA SER A 126 20.44 25.90 -3.35
C SER A 126 21.98 25.74 -3.32
N PRO A 127 22.66 25.53 -4.47
CA PRO A 127 24.10 25.69 -4.53
C PRO A 127 24.41 27.18 -4.61
N SER A 128 24.84 27.76 -3.50
CA SER A 128 25.56 29.03 -3.53
C SER A 128 26.95 28.78 -4.12
N GLN A 129 27.14 29.07 -5.40
CA GLN A 129 28.41 29.66 -5.86
C GLN A 129 28.23 30.37 -7.20
N GLU A 130 28.39 31.68 -7.14
CA GLU A 130 28.62 32.58 -8.26
C GLU A 130 30.07 32.44 -8.77
N SER A 131 30.26 32.83 -10.04
CA SER A 131 31.51 33.22 -10.73
C SER A 131 32.13 32.17 -11.70
N PRO A 132 32.85 32.59 -12.76
CA PRO A 132 32.36 32.54 -14.14
C PRO A 132 33.20 31.60 -15.03
N ALA A 133 32.65 31.32 -16.22
CA ALA A 133 33.29 30.72 -17.40
C ALA A 133 34.79 30.37 -17.30
N ASP A 134 35.12 29.08 -17.42
CA ASP A 134 36.18 28.68 -18.35
C ASP A 134 36.11 27.20 -18.73
N ILE A 135 36.54 26.98 -19.97
CA ILE A 135 36.30 25.84 -20.85
C ILE A 135 37.28 24.70 -20.52
N HIS A 136 36.83 23.44 -20.63
CA HIS A 136 37.54 22.23 -21.12
C HIS A 136 37.18 20.95 -20.33
N SER A 137 36.40 20.06 -20.97
CA SER A 137 36.31 18.63 -20.65
C SER A 137 37.66 17.93 -20.91
N PRO A 138 37.96 16.78 -20.26
CA PRO A 138 37.78 15.51 -20.99
C PRO A 138 37.38 14.27 -20.14
N LEU A 139 36.87 13.25 -20.85
CA LEU A 139 36.60 11.88 -20.40
C LEU A 139 37.91 11.10 -20.06
N THR A 140 37.89 10.26 -19.02
CA THR A 140 38.22 8.80 -18.98
C THR A 140 38.64 8.31 -17.57
N PRO A 141 38.31 7.07 -17.15
CA PRO A 141 38.84 6.46 -15.93
C PRO A 141 40.17 5.69 -16.20
N PRO A 142 41.11 5.61 -15.22
CA PRO A 142 42.39 4.95 -15.43
C PRO A 142 42.32 3.44 -15.18
N VAL A 143 42.87 2.68 -16.13
CA VAL A 143 43.19 1.26 -16.01
C VAL A 143 44.61 1.17 -15.44
N THR A 144 44.77 0.64 -14.23
CA THR A 144 46.10 0.33 -13.68
C THR A 144 46.58 -1.01 -14.24
N ALA A 145 47.63 -0.94 -15.05
CA ALA A 145 48.42 -2.08 -15.49
C ALA A 145 49.51 -2.39 -14.44
N ASP A 146 49.57 -3.64 -13.98
CA ASP A 146 50.74 -4.19 -13.29
C ASP A 146 51.35 -5.31 -14.14
N PHE A 147 52.62 -5.10 -14.48
CA PHE A 147 53.50 -6.01 -15.22
C PHE A 147 54.13 -7.05 -14.28
N CYS A 148 54.29 -8.29 -14.77
CA CYS A 148 55.55 -9.09 -14.80
C CYS A 148 55.22 -10.44 -15.49
N ARG A 149 55.77 -10.75 -16.69
CA ARG A 149 56.95 -11.64 -16.97
C ARG A 149 56.84 -13.02 -16.27
N ILE A 150 57.09 -14.21 -16.85
CA ILE A 150 58.21 -14.73 -17.66
C ILE A 150 57.79 -16.13 -18.27
N ASN A 151 58.30 -16.51 -19.46
CA ASN A 151 58.47 -17.85 -20.12
C ASN A 151 57.43 -18.98 -19.95
N GLY A 152 57.06 -19.79 -20.94
CA GLY A 152 57.57 -20.05 -22.29
C GLY A 152 57.10 -21.45 -22.75
N THR A 153 57.27 -21.78 -24.05
CA THR A 153 57.12 -23.13 -24.69
C THR A 153 55.68 -23.66 -24.73
N GLY A 154 55.08 -24.17 -25.80
CA GLY A 154 55.50 -24.69 -27.11
C GLY A 154 54.28 -25.46 -27.68
N ASP A 155 54.31 -25.79 -28.98
CA ASP A 155 53.55 -26.84 -29.69
C ASP A 155 52.00 -26.92 -29.53
N ASP A 156 51.23 -26.46 -30.53
CA ASP A 156 50.70 -27.23 -31.68
C ASP A 156 49.80 -28.41 -31.30
N VAL A 157 48.47 -28.27 -31.40
CA VAL A 157 47.62 -29.25 -32.11
C VAL A 157 46.36 -28.56 -32.64
N THR A 158 46.11 -28.80 -33.91
CA THR A 158 44.92 -28.55 -34.71
C THR A 158 43.70 -29.36 -34.22
N LEU A 159 42.47 -28.85 -34.43
CA LEU A 159 41.43 -29.48 -35.28
C LEU A 159 40.00 -28.89 -35.08
N SER A 160 39.43 -28.45 -36.21
CA SER A 160 38.02 -28.53 -36.68
C SER A 160 36.87 -28.12 -35.74
N ASP A 161 36.11 -27.05 -36.01
CA ASP A 161 35.05 -26.93 -37.05
C ASP A 161 33.81 -27.80 -36.79
N VAL A 162 32.65 -27.17 -36.50
CA VAL A 162 31.41 -27.18 -37.33
C VAL A 162 30.16 -26.64 -36.58
N SER A 163 29.69 -25.48 -37.04
CA SER A 163 28.32 -24.95 -37.31
C SER A 163 27.07 -25.12 -36.39
N PRO A 164 26.05 -24.22 -36.56
CA PRO A 164 24.89 -24.00 -35.68
C PRO A 164 23.51 -24.42 -36.27
N ASN A 165 22.46 -24.20 -35.46
CA ASN A 165 20.99 -24.16 -35.72
C ASN A 165 20.13 -25.37 -35.30
N SER A 166 19.07 -25.12 -34.51
CA SER A 166 17.68 -25.20 -35.02
C SER A 166 16.64 -24.79 -33.96
N MET A 167 15.66 -24.03 -34.42
CA MET A 167 14.35 -23.74 -33.82
C MET A 167 13.56 -25.01 -33.45
N LEU A 168 12.58 -24.91 -32.54
CA LEU A 168 11.25 -25.51 -32.72
C LEU A 168 10.17 -24.77 -31.90
N GLN A 169 9.02 -24.63 -32.56
CA GLN A 169 7.77 -23.96 -32.17
C GLN A 169 6.70 -25.05 -31.92
N SER A 170 5.75 -24.85 -31.01
CA SER A 170 4.46 -25.56 -31.07
C SER A 170 3.33 -24.82 -30.33
N ASP A 171 2.20 -24.79 -31.02
CA ASP A 171 0.89 -24.20 -30.70
C ASP A 171 0.00 -25.24 -29.98
N LEU A 172 -1.14 -24.81 -29.40
CA LEU A 172 -2.46 -25.49 -29.35
C LEU A 172 -3.40 -24.96 -28.24
N SER A 173 -4.67 -24.84 -28.63
CA SER A 173 -5.85 -24.13 -28.08
C SER A 173 -6.58 -24.81 -26.91
N PRO A 174 -7.61 -24.15 -26.32
CA PRO A 174 -8.73 -24.88 -25.70
C PRO A 174 -10.13 -24.51 -26.24
N THR A 175 -10.90 -25.55 -26.58
CA THR A 175 -12.33 -25.56 -26.89
C THR A 175 -13.17 -25.76 -25.62
N THR A 176 -14.26 -25.01 -25.47
CA THR A 176 -15.28 -25.15 -24.40
C THR A 176 -16.54 -25.86 -24.92
N PRO A 177 -17.17 -26.77 -24.14
CA PRO A 177 -18.55 -27.17 -24.35
C PRO A 177 -19.51 -26.53 -23.33
N THR A 178 -20.68 -26.15 -23.83
CA THR A 178 -21.88 -25.69 -23.12
C THR A 178 -22.55 -26.82 -22.33
N LEU A 179 -23.01 -26.56 -21.10
CA LEU A 179 -24.07 -27.37 -20.46
C LEU A 179 -25.00 -26.50 -19.60
N ALA A 180 -26.28 -26.54 -19.96
CA ALA A 180 -27.41 -25.94 -19.28
C ALA A 180 -28.06 -26.94 -18.31
N HIS A 181 -28.54 -26.47 -17.14
CA HIS A 181 -29.65 -26.99 -16.28
C HIS A 181 -29.38 -26.53 -14.83
N ARG A 182 -30.32 -26.16 -13.96
CA ARG A 182 -31.78 -26.00 -13.96
C ARG A 182 -32.05 -25.21 -12.67
N HIS A 183 -32.84 -24.15 -12.70
CA HIS A 183 -33.37 -23.54 -11.47
C HIS A 183 -34.45 -24.47 -10.90
N VAL A 184 -34.25 -24.99 -9.70
CA VAL A 184 -35.33 -25.59 -8.88
C VAL A 184 -35.89 -24.47 -8.02
N LEU A 185 -37.03 -23.92 -8.44
CA LEU A 185 -37.88 -23.10 -7.59
C LEU A 185 -38.67 -24.04 -6.67
N ASN A 186 -38.30 -24.11 -5.39
CA ASN A 186 -39.18 -24.65 -4.37
C ASN A 186 -40.26 -23.60 -4.04
N THR A 187 -41.44 -23.75 -4.63
CA THR A 187 -42.65 -23.08 -4.16
C THR A 187 -43.19 -23.85 -2.95
N CYS A 188 -43.01 -23.30 -1.75
CA CYS A 188 -43.76 -23.72 -0.57
C CYS A 188 -45.23 -23.32 -0.75
N GLN A 189 -46.08 -24.34 -0.86
CA GLN A 189 -47.53 -24.24 -0.85
C GLN A 189 -47.98 -23.97 0.60
N VAL A 190 -48.54 -22.79 0.85
CA VAL A 190 -49.27 -22.48 2.08
C VAL A 190 -50.76 -22.65 1.77
N CYS A 191 -51.34 -23.74 2.28
CA CYS A 191 -52.79 -23.86 2.39
C CYS A 191 -53.25 -23.05 3.62
N SER A 192 -54.16 -22.10 3.44
CA SER A 192 -54.98 -21.55 4.51
C SER A 192 -56.28 -21.01 3.93
N TYR A 193 -57.38 -21.40 4.61
CA TYR A 193 -58.80 -21.08 4.47
C TYR A 193 -59.60 -21.96 3.51
#